data_AF-A0A1H8NY30-F1
#
_entry.id   AF-A0A1H8NY30-F1
#
_cell.length_a   1.000
_cell.length_b   1.000
_cell.length_c   1.000
_cell.angle_alpha   90.00
_cell.angle_beta   90.00
_cell.angle_gamma   90.00
#
_symmetry.space_group_name_H-M   'P 1'
#
loop_
_entity.id
_entity.type
_entity.pdbx_description
1 polymer ?
#
loop_
_entity_poly.entity_id
_entity_poly.type
_entity_poly.pdbx_seq_one_letter_code
_entity_poly.pdbx_strand_id
1 'polypeptide(L)'
;MSEAAGNLTQTDGVRAVELARSAVESFVENGTREQLGSMRDAFYLRTGAFVRLENTHGRGRLRGCAGSYDWNDHLGEALVDAAIDAASEDSCGSGVDTAELSSISVSVCIVGNVVLTDDPLADIELGRHGVAVERGAESGWLYPTVPMENGWSAAEYLDRACRTSGFAPGAWEDDDTMVTLFEGRVFREREPEGSVEELTF
;
A
#
# COMPACT_ATOMS: atom_id res chain seq x y z
N MET A 1 7.62 -0.20 -20.60
CA MET A 1 8.02 -1.57 -20.17
C MET A 1 7.14 -1.90 -18.97
N SER A 2 5.98 -2.53 -19.19
CA SER A 2 4.92 -2.70 -18.17
C SER A 2 4.48 -4.17 -18.09
N GLU A 3 5.42 -5.09 -17.85
CA GLU A 3 5.14 -6.53 -17.77
C GLU A 3 5.73 -7.21 -16.51
N ALA A 4 6.24 -6.46 -15.53
CA ALA A 4 6.92 -7.08 -14.39
C ALA A 4 5.96 -7.76 -13.39
N ALA A 5 4.78 -7.19 -13.14
CA ALA A 5 3.84 -7.78 -12.17
C ALA A 5 3.02 -8.97 -12.71
N GLY A 6 3.03 -9.21 -14.03
CA GLY A 6 2.31 -10.33 -14.65
C GLY A 6 2.79 -11.72 -14.21
N ASN A 7 3.96 -11.82 -13.58
CA ASN A 7 4.57 -13.09 -13.16
C ASN A 7 4.54 -13.34 -11.64
N LEU A 8 3.89 -12.49 -10.83
CA LEU A 8 3.72 -12.78 -9.41
C LEU A 8 2.82 -14.00 -9.23
N THR A 9 3.27 -14.99 -8.46
CA THR A 9 2.43 -16.14 -8.10
C THR A 9 1.76 -15.91 -6.75
N GLN A 10 0.72 -16.70 -6.43
CA GLN A 10 0.15 -16.70 -5.08
C GLN A 10 1.22 -16.94 -4.01
N THR A 11 2.21 -17.80 -4.30
CA THR A 11 3.33 -18.06 -3.39
C THR A 11 4.21 -16.84 -3.17
N ASP A 12 4.42 -16.02 -4.20
CA ASP A 12 5.19 -14.78 -4.07
C ASP A 12 4.43 -13.75 -3.22
N GLY A 13 3.11 -13.66 -3.39
CA GLY A 13 2.25 -12.81 -2.55
C GLY A 13 2.24 -13.22 -1.08
N VAL A 14 2.16 -14.52 -0.78
CA VAL A 14 2.29 -15.04 0.60
C VAL A 14 3.65 -14.66 1.18
N ARG A 15 4.74 -14.85 0.42
CA ARG A 15 6.10 -14.49 0.85
C ARG A 15 6.27 -12.98 1.05
N ALA A 16 5.57 -12.15 0.27
CA ALA A 16 5.60 -10.71 0.41
C ALA A 16 4.97 -10.25 1.72
N VAL A 17 3.83 -10.85 2.11
CA VAL A 17 3.18 -10.57 3.39
C VAL A 17 4.05 -11.06 4.56
N GLU A 18 4.61 -12.26 4.47
CA GLU A 18 5.53 -12.80 5.50
C GLU A 18 6.77 -11.91 5.68
N LEU A 19 7.35 -11.42 4.57
CA LEU A 19 8.48 -10.50 4.62
C LEU A 19 8.09 -9.17 5.29
N ALA A 20 6.96 -8.59 4.91
CA ALA A 20 6.47 -7.35 5.51
C ALA A 20 6.20 -7.53 7.01
N ARG A 21 5.61 -8.66 7.43
CA ARG A 21 5.41 -9.01 8.84
C ARG A 21 6.75 -9.10 9.59
N SER A 22 7.69 -9.88 9.08
CA SER A 22 9.02 -10.02 9.70
C SER A 22 9.71 -8.66 9.84
N ALA A 23 9.59 -7.79 8.84
CA ALA A 23 10.15 -6.44 8.88
C ALA A 23 9.48 -5.55 9.95
N VAL A 24 8.15 -5.61 10.09
CA VAL A 24 7.42 -4.92 11.16
C VAL A 24 7.89 -5.42 12.53
N GLU A 25 7.95 -6.74 12.74
CA GLU A 25 8.33 -7.35 14.02
C GLU A 25 9.78 -7.00 14.38
N SER A 26 10.73 -7.21 13.45
CA SER A 26 12.14 -6.85 13.64
C SER A 26 12.35 -5.37 13.97
N PHE A 27 11.57 -4.48 13.37
CA PHE A 27 11.63 -3.05 13.64
C PHE A 27 11.02 -2.71 15.01
N VAL A 28 9.83 -3.21 15.31
CA VAL A 28 9.10 -2.89 16.55
C VAL A 28 9.79 -3.49 17.79
N GLU A 29 10.33 -4.70 17.69
CA GLU A 29 10.97 -5.38 18.83
C GLU A 29 12.41 -4.90 19.06
N ASN A 30 13.18 -4.75 17.98
CA ASN A 30 14.64 -4.59 18.06
C ASN A 30 15.13 -3.27 17.46
N GLY A 31 14.27 -2.49 16.81
CA GLY A 31 14.69 -1.31 16.04
C GLY A 31 15.56 -1.66 14.84
N THR A 32 15.51 -2.90 14.35
CA THR A 32 16.39 -3.39 13.29
C THR A 32 15.66 -3.54 11.97
N ARG A 33 16.35 -3.21 10.88
CA ARG A 33 15.89 -3.49 9.52
C ARG A 33 16.10 -4.97 9.19
N GLU A 34 15.06 -5.61 8.68
CA GLU A 34 15.14 -6.99 8.19
C GLU A 34 16.16 -7.11 7.05
N GLN A 35 17.02 -8.13 7.12
CA GLN A 35 18.03 -8.38 6.09
C GLN A 35 17.47 -9.30 5.02
N LEU A 36 17.42 -8.79 3.79
CA LEU A 36 17.03 -9.59 2.64
C LEU A 36 18.12 -10.63 2.36
N GLY A 37 17.79 -11.90 2.62
CA GLY A 37 18.61 -13.04 2.23
C GLY A 37 18.49 -13.37 0.74
N SER A 38 18.77 -14.62 0.38
CA SER A 38 18.46 -15.13 -0.95
C SER A 38 16.94 -15.26 -1.10
N MET A 39 16.36 -14.44 -1.97
CA MET A 39 14.93 -14.39 -2.22
C MET A 39 14.59 -15.01 -3.58
N ARG A 40 13.29 -15.20 -3.83
CA ARG A 40 12.79 -15.62 -5.16
C ARG A 40 13.01 -14.49 -6.17
N ASP A 41 13.12 -14.83 -7.45
CA ASP A 41 13.37 -13.86 -8.53
C ASP A 41 12.36 -12.69 -8.54
N ALA A 42 11.11 -12.95 -8.16
CA ALA A 42 10.06 -11.93 -8.07
C ALA A 42 10.42 -10.75 -7.14
N PHE A 43 11.22 -10.98 -6.10
CA PHE A 43 11.62 -9.94 -5.14
C PHE A 43 12.73 -9.01 -5.65
N TYR A 44 13.39 -9.39 -6.75
CA TYR A 44 14.35 -8.56 -7.47
C TYR A 44 13.71 -7.80 -8.64
N LEU A 45 12.39 -7.89 -8.82
CA LEU A 45 11.69 -7.05 -9.78
C LEU A 45 11.67 -5.61 -9.26
N ARG A 46 11.93 -4.67 -10.17
CA ARG A 46 11.77 -3.25 -9.89
C ARG A 46 10.30 -2.91 -9.94
N THR A 47 9.70 -2.60 -8.80
CA THR A 47 8.30 -2.20 -8.70
C THR A 47 8.02 -1.55 -7.36
N GLY A 48 6.93 -0.78 -7.30
CA GLY A 48 6.40 -0.20 -6.08
C GLY A 48 5.67 -1.22 -5.22
N ALA A 49 5.64 -0.97 -3.92
CA ALA A 49 4.85 -1.73 -2.97
C ALA A 49 4.32 -0.83 -1.86
N PHE A 50 3.16 -1.20 -1.35
CA PHE A 50 2.55 -0.56 -0.19
C PHE A 50 2.30 -1.60 0.89
N VAL A 51 2.55 -1.22 2.14
CA VAL A 51 2.22 -2.02 3.32
C VAL A 51 1.17 -1.27 4.11
N ARG A 52 0.14 -1.99 4.54
CA ARG A 52 -0.95 -1.48 5.37
C ARG A 52 -1.15 -2.39 6.57
N LEU A 53 -1.13 -1.78 7.75
CA LEU A 53 -1.26 -2.40 9.05
C LEU A 53 -2.60 -2.02 9.66
N GLU A 54 -3.39 -3.01 10.02
CA GLU A 54 -4.71 -2.80 10.62
C GLU A 54 -4.84 -3.56 11.92
N ASN A 55 -5.40 -2.93 12.95
CA ASN A 55 -5.70 -3.63 14.18
C ASN A 55 -7.00 -4.42 14.01
N THR A 56 -6.95 -5.71 14.32
CA THR A 56 -8.10 -6.62 14.24
C THR A 56 -9.15 -6.38 15.32
N HIS A 57 -8.81 -5.62 16.37
CA HIS A 57 -9.74 -5.14 17.38
C HIS A 57 -10.36 -3.80 16.96
N GLY A 58 -11.59 -3.55 17.40
CA GLY A 58 -12.20 -2.22 17.27
C GLY A 58 -12.42 -1.77 15.81
N ARG A 59 -13.26 -2.50 15.07
CA ARG A 59 -13.68 -2.20 13.69
C ARG A 59 -12.53 -2.08 12.65
N GLY A 60 -11.35 -2.67 12.88
CA GLY A 60 -10.29 -2.63 11.87
C GLY A 60 -9.57 -1.28 11.85
N ARG A 61 -9.14 -0.75 12.99
CA ARG A 61 -8.50 0.58 13.03
C ARG A 61 -7.18 0.54 12.26
N LEU A 62 -7.02 1.41 11.26
CA LEU A 62 -5.75 1.63 10.58
C LEU A 62 -4.67 2.01 11.59
N ARG A 63 -3.57 1.26 11.59
CA ARG A 63 -2.44 1.48 12.48
C ARG A 63 -1.23 2.07 11.78
N GLY A 64 -1.14 1.84 10.47
CA GLY A 64 -0.13 2.42 9.62
C GLY A 64 -0.34 2.05 8.16
N CYS A 65 0.10 2.90 7.27
CA CYS A 65 0.14 2.67 5.84
C CYS A 65 1.30 3.46 5.24
N ALA A 66 2.17 2.79 4.49
CA ALA A 66 3.30 3.42 3.84
C ALA A 66 3.69 2.65 2.56
N GLY A 67 4.48 3.29 1.72
CA GLY A 67 4.97 2.72 0.47
C GLY A 67 5.04 3.73 -0.66
N SER A 68 5.36 3.21 -1.85
CA SER A 68 5.45 3.99 -3.08
C SER A 68 4.96 3.16 -4.28
N TYR A 69 4.46 3.85 -5.28
CA TYR A 69 4.13 3.29 -6.60
C TYR A 69 5.27 3.42 -7.62
N ASP A 70 6.42 3.96 -7.20
CA ASP A 70 7.60 4.13 -8.05
C ASP A 70 8.34 2.81 -8.32
N TRP A 71 9.06 2.77 -9.45
CA TRP A 71 9.79 1.59 -9.93
C TRP A 71 11.29 1.66 -9.63
N ASN A 72 11.66 2.41 -8.58
CA ASN A 72 13.06 2.74 -8.27
C ASN A 72 13.77 1.64 -7.48
N ASP A 73 13.02 0.90 -6.66
CA ASP A 73 13.55 -0.10 -5.74
C ASP A 73 13.17 -1.52 -6.16
N HIS A 74 13.89 -2.51 -5.64
CA HIS A 74 13.49 -3.90 -5.78
C HIS A 74 12.32 -4.19 -4.84
N LEU A 75 11.38 -5.04 -5.26
CA LEU A 75 10.19 -5.38 -4.48
C LEU A 75 10.50 -5.76 -3.02
N GLY A 76 11.54 -6.57 -2.79
CA GLY A 76 11.93 -6.94 -1.42
C GLY A 76 12.36 -5.74 -0.57
N GLU A 77 13.10 -4.79 -1.14
CA GLU A 77 13.54 -3.57 -0.46
C GLU A 77 12.34 -2.65 -0.21
N ALA A 78 11.52 -2.42 -1.24
CA ALA A 78 10.31 -1.63 -1.15
C ALA A 78 9.36 -2.15 -0.07
N LEU A 79 9.18 -3.47 0.06
CA LEU A 79 8.35 -4.07 1.10
C LEU A 79 8.92 -3.87 2.50
N VAL A 80 10.23 -4.05 2.69
CA VAL A 80 10.87 -3.87 4.01
C VAL A 80 10.80 -2.42 4.44
N ASP A 81 11.12 -1.48 3.55
CA ASP A 81 11.12 -0.06 3.87
C ASP A 81 9.69 0.44 4.12
N ALA A 82 8.73 0.05 3.28
CA ALA A 82 7.31 0.35 3.50
C ALA A 82 6.75 -0.27 4.79
N ALA A 83 7.21 -1.47 5.17
CA ALA A 83 6.80 -2.12 6.41
C ALA A 83 7.30 -1.37 7.65
N ILE A 84 8.55 -0.93 7.63
CA ILE A 84 9.16 -0.12 8.69
C ILE A 84 8.45 1.21 8.82
N ASP A 85 8.25 1.91 7.71
CA ASP A 85 7.58 3.21 7.69
C ASP A 85 6.12 3.10 8.14
N ALA A 86 5.41 2.03 7.77
CA ALA A 86 4.04 1.79 8.23
C ALA A 86 4.00 1.52 9.75
N ALA A 87 5.01 0.86 10.32
CA ALA A 87 5.07 0.59 11.75
C ALA A 87 5.58 1.79 12.58
N SER A 88 6.20 2.78 11.95
CA SER A 88 6.81 3.93 12.62
C SER A 88 5.77 4.96 13.08
N GLU A 89 6.21 5.89 13.92
CA GLU A 89 5.36 6.98 14.42
C GLU A 89 4.92 7.94 13.31
N ASP A 90 5.66 7.99 12.20
CA ASP A 90 5.44 8.95 11.11
C ASP A 90 4.21 8.62 10.26
N SER A 91 3.75 7.36 10.24
CA SER A 91 2.61 6.96 9.41
C SER A 91 1.26 7.40 9.99
N CYS A 92 0.98 7.10 11.26
CA CYS A 92 -0.31 7.36 11.90
C CYS A 92 -0.20 8.15 13.22
N GLY A 93 0.93 8.81 13.47
CA GLY A 93 1.16 9.67 14.63
C GLY A 93 1.39 8.92 15.95
N SER A 94 1.46 7.59 15.90
CA SER A 94 1.86 6.72 17.01
C SER A 94 2.46 5.46 16.41
N GLY A 95 3.64 5.05 16.86
CA GLY A 95 4.29 3.84 16.38
C GLY A 95 3.53 2.60 16.86
N VAL A 96 3.73 1.47 16.18
CA VAL A 96 3.20 0.17 16.61
C VAL A 96 3.96 -0.32 17.84
N ASP A 97 3.25 -0.66 18.91
CA ASP A 97 3.86 -1.27 20.09
C ASP A 97 4.01 -2.80 19.94
N THR A 98 4.99 -3.38 20.62
CA THR A 98 5.21 -4.84 20.66
C THR A 98 3.98 -5.62 21.09
N ALA A 99 3.20 -5.08 22.04
CA ALA A 99 1.96 -5.71 22.49
C ALA A 99 0.86 -5.73 21.40
N GLU A 100 0.92 -4.83 20.42
CA GLU A 100 -0.04 -4.74 19.33
C GLU A 100 0.24 -5.73 18.20
N LEU A 101 1.47 -6.25 18.07
CA LEU A 101 1.90 -7.11 16.95
C LEU A 101 0.99 -8.34 16.76
N SER A 102 0.61 -9.00 17.85
CA SER A 102 -0.32 -10.16 17.86
C SER A 102 -1.75 -9.81 17.45
N SER A 103 -2.08 -8.53 17.36
CA SER A 103 -3.42 -8.02 17.03
C SER A 103 -3.47 -7.29 15.70
N ILE A 104 -2.34 -7.14 15.01
CA ILE A 104 -2.24 -6.43 13.73
C ILE A 104 -2.26 -7.44 12.59
N SER A 105 -3.13 -7.21 11.61
CA SER A 105 -3.09 -7.88 10.32
C SER A 105 -2.28 -7.04 9.32
N VAL A 106 -1.39 -7.71 8.59
CA VAL A 106 -0.57 -7.11 7.54
C VAL A 106 -1.23 -7.32 6.18
N SER A 107 -1.25 -6.27 5.38
CA SER A 107 -1.61 -6.32 3.95
C SER A 107 -0.55 -5.65 3.11
N VAL A 108 -0.32 -6.19 1.92
CA VAL A 108 0.64 -5.67 0.96
C VAL A 108 -0.04 -5.50 -0.39
N CYS A 109 0.21 -4.36 -1.04
CA CYS A 109 -0.20 -4.12 -2.41
C CYS A 109 1.06 -4.03 -3.27
N ILE A 110 1.24 -4.98 -4.17
CA ILE A 110 2.37 -4.99 -5.10
C ILE A 110 1.92 -4.31 -6.38
N VAL A 111 2.53 -3.17 -6.69
CA VAL A 111 2.17 -2.37 -7.87
C VAL A 111 2.55 -3.13 -9.13
N GLY A 112 1.67 -3.09 -10.11
CA GLY A 112 1.88 -3.74 -11.40
C GLY A 112 1.72 -2.84 -12.60
N ASN A 113 0.90 -1.82 -12.50
CA ASN A 113 0.75 -0.83 -13.55
C ASN A 113 0.50 0.55 -12.93
N VAL A 114 0.96 1.59 -13.59
CA VAL A 114 0.79 2.98 -13.17
C VAL A 114 0.41 3.79 -14.40
N VAL A 115 -0.70 4.52 -14.31
CA VAL A 115 -1.30 5.27 -15.41
C VAL A 115 -1.56 6.70 -14.94
N LEU A 116 -0.90 7.66 -15.58
CA LEU A 116 -1.28 9.07 -15.47
C LEU A 116 -2.50 9.30 -16.36
N THR A 117 -3.56 9.90 -15.82
CA THR A 117 -4.82 10.12 -16.54
C THR A 117 -5.26 11.58 -16.47
N ASP A 118 -5.88 12.04 -17.56
CA ASP A 118 -6.53 13.35 -17.67
C ASP A 118 -8.05 13.27 -17.39
N ASP A 119 -8.62 12.06 -17.27
CA ASP A 119 -10.04 11.82 -16.93
C ASP A 119 -10.15 10.75 -15.83
N PRO A 120 -9.73 11.07 -14.60
CA PRO A 120 -9.66 10.10 -13.51
C PRO A 120 -11.01 9.51 -13.13
N LEU A 121 -12.11 10.24 -13.34
CA LEU A 121 -13.45 9.75 -13.01
C LEU A 121 -13.92 8.65 -13.98
N ALA A 122 -13.51 8.74 -15.26
CA ALA A 122 -13.83 7.73 -16.26
C ALA A 122 -12.91 6.50 -16.18
N ASP A 123 -11.64 6.70 -15.82
CA ASP A 123 -10.61 5.64 -15.84
C ASP A 123 -10.49 4.84 -14.53
N ILE A 124 -11.08 5.33 -13.44
CA ILE A 124 -10.96 4.69 -12.13
C ILE A 124 -11.86 3.45 -11.98
N GLU A 125 -11.24 2.34 -11.58
CA GLU A 125 -11.91 1.10 -11.22
C GLU A 125 -11.80 0.88 -9.70
N LEU A 126 -12.91 1.02 -8.98
CA LEU A 126 -12.94 0.87 -7.53
C LEU A 126 -12.53 -0.55 -7.09
N GLY A 127 -11.70 -0.64 -6.06
CA GLY A 127 -11.14 -1.90 -5.56
C GLY A 127 -9.90 -2.37 -6.31
N ARG A 128 -9.70 -1.91 -7.56
CA ARG A 128 -8.54 -2.26 -8.39
C ARG A 128 -7.48 -1.16 -8.41
N HIS A 129 -7.90 0.09 -8.59
CA HIS A 129 -7.01 1.23 -8.67
C HIS A 129 -6.82 1.88 -7.30
N GLY A 130 -5.57 2.12 -6.94
CA GLY A 130 -5.17 3.14 -6.00
C GLY A 130 -5.03 4.49 -6.70
N VAL A 131 -5.20 5.57 -5.95
CA VAL A 131 -5.13 6.94 -6.48
C VAL A 131 -3.97 7.65 -5.82
N ALA A 132 -3.12 8.27 -6.63
CA ALA A 132 -2.14 9.25 -6.21
C ALA A 132 -2.47 10.61 -6.85
N VAL A 133 -2.28 11.67 -6.08
CA VAL A 133 -2.50 13.06 -6.50
C VAL A 133 -1.26 13.87 -6.21
N GLU A 134 -0.86 14.70 -7.16
CA GLU A 134 0.38 15.48 -7.09
C GLU A 134 0.15 16.89 -7.62
N ARG A 135 0.53 17.90 -6.84
CA ARG A 135 0.50 19.31 -7.25
C ARG A 135 1.73 20.03 -6.70
N GLY A 136 2.67 20.36 -7.58
CA GLY A 136 3.93 21.00 -7.19
C GLY A 136 4.78 20.11 -6.28
N ALA A 137 4.97 20.51 -5.02
CA ALA A 137 5.75 19.75 -4.03
C ALA A 137 4.87 18.93 -3.07
N GLU A 138 3.54 19.05 -3.19
CA GLU A 138 2.58 18.34 -2.37
C GLU A 138 2.11 17.10 -3.13
N SER A 139 2.13 15.95 -2.46
CA SER A 139 1.65 14.68 -3.01
C SER A 139 0.94 13.87 -1.95
N GLY A 140 0.18 12.88 -2.38
CA GLY A 140 -0.54 11.99 -1.49
C GLY A 140 -1.23 10.91 -2.29
N TRP A 141 -1.66 9.88 -1.58
CA TRP A 141 -2.24 8.71 -2.19
C TRP A 141 -3.22 8.02 -1.26
N LEU A 142 -4.07 7.19 -1.85
CA LEU A 142 -4.95 6.30 -1.11
C LEU A 142 -4.88 4.88 -1.64
N TYR A 143 -4.92 3.94 -0.69
CA TYR A 143 -4.80 2.51 -0.94
C TYR A 143 -6.02 1.96 -1.71
N PRO A 144 -5.85 0.99 -2.63
CA PRO A 144 -6.92 0.54 -3.55
C PRO A 144 -8.19 -0.02 -2.89
N THR A 145 -8.08 -0.63 -1.70
CA THR A 145 -9.19 -1.32 -1.04
C THR A 145 -10.06 -0.42 -0.17
N VAL A 146 -9.55 0.77 0.19
CA VAL A 146 -10.23 1.74 1.05
C VAL A 146 -11.62 2.14 0.56
N PRO A 147 -11.86 2.45 -0.74
CA PRO A 147 -13.20 2.79 -1.20
C PRO A 147 -14.21 1.65 -1.01
N MET A 148 -13.77 0.39 -1.17
CA MET A 148 -14.63 -0.80 -0.99
C MET A 148 -15.01 -1.01 0.47
N GLU A 149 -14.06 -0.78 1.38
CA GLU A 149 -14.30 -0.90 2.83
C GLU A 149 -15.27 0.15 3.37
N ASN A 150 -15.29 1.33 2.75
CA ASN A 150 -16.10 2.47 3.20
C ASN A 150 -17.37 2.69 2.36
N GLY A 151 -17.54 1.96 1.26
CA GLY A 151 -18.67 2.12 0.34
C GLY A 151 -18.67 3.47 -0.40
N TRP A 152 -17.47 3.99 -0.72
CA TRP A 152 -17.33 5.25 -1.43
C TRP A 152 -17.56 5.11 -2.93
N SER A 153 -18.11 6.14 -3.55
CA SER A 153 -18.12 6.32 -5.00
C SER A 153 -16.75 6.73 -5.54
N ALA A 154 -16.56 6.65 -6.86
CA ALA A 154 -15.34 7.10 -7.55
C ALA A 154 -15.00 8.56 -7.25
N ALA A 155 -15.98 9.46 -7.33
CA ALA A 155 -15.80 10.87 -7.03
C ALA A 155 -15.41 11.10 -5.56
N GLU A 156 -16.08 10.43 -4.62
CA GLU A 156 -15.71 10.51 -3.19
C GLU A 156 -14.29 9.98 -2.95
N TYR A 157 -13.87 8.93 -3.66
CA TYR A 157 -12.54 8.38 -3.52
C TYR A 157 -11.44 9.36 -3.99
N LEU A 158 -11.66 10.00 -5.14
CA LEU A 158 -10.76 11.05 -5.66
C LEU A 158 -10.69 12.27 -4.72
N ASP A 159 -11.83 12.75 -4.23
CA ASP A 159 -11.88 13.85 -3.26
C ASP A 159 -11.13 13.52 -1.96
N ARG A 160 -11.24 12.26 -1.51
CA ARG A 160 -10.52 11.79 -0.32
C ARG A 160 -9.03 11.71 -0.59
N ALA A 161 -8.61 11.33 -1.79
CA ALA A 161 -7.21 11.31 -2.18
C ALA A 161 -6.63 12.73 -2.16
N CYS A 162 -7.30 13.71 -2.78
CA CYS A 162 -6.96 15.14 -2.69
C CYS A 162 -6.75 15.59 -1.24
N ARG A 163 -7.64 15.17 -0.34
CA ARG A 163 -7.57 15.55 1.06
C ARG A 163 -6.33 15.01 1.79
N THR A 164 -5.76 13.88 1.35
CA THR A 164 -4.52 13.34 1.96
C THR A 164 -3.34 14.29 1.83
N SER A 165 -3.32 15.10 0.76
CA SER A 165 -2.31 16.12 0.48
C SER A 165 -2.73 17.53 0.88
N GLY A 166 -3.83 17.68 1.62
CA GLY A 166 -4.37 18.98 2.00
C GLY A 166 -5.08 19.75 0.90
N PHE A 167 -5.33 19.14 -0.27
CA PHE A 167 -6.07 19.77 -1.35
C PHE A 167 -7.57 19.84 -1.06
N ALA A 168 -8.25 20.78 -1.72
CA ALA A 168 -9.70 20.89 -1.65
C ALA A 168 -10.37 19.71 -2.35
N PRO A 169 -11.59 19.30 -1.94
CA PRO A 169 -12.43 18.41 -2.75
C PRO A 169 -12.61 18.98 -4.17
N GLY A 170 -12.57 18.14 -5.18
CA GLY A 170 -12.60 18.53 -6.60
C GLY A 170 -11.27 19.01 -7.18
N ALA A 171 -10.18 19.14 -6.39
CA ALA A 171 -8.89 19.60 -6.92
C ALA A 171 -8.31 18.68 -8.00
N TRP A 172 -8.73 17.41 -8.05
CA TRP A 172 -8.38 16.47 -9.11
C TRP A 172 -8.94 16.86 -10.50
N GLU A 173 -9.87 17.82 -10.57
CA GLU A 173 -10.39 18.40 -11.82
C GLU A 173 -9.55 19.59 -12.32
N ASP A 174 -8.63 20.11 -11.48
CA ASP A 174 -7.80 21.26 -11.84
C ASP A 174 -6.63 20.84 -12.75
N ASP A 175 -6.35 21.62 -13.81
CA ASP A 175 -5.27 21.36 -14.78
C ASP A 175 -3.85 21.30 -14.16
N ASP A 176 -3.68 21.85 -12.95
CA ASP A 176 -2.40 21.85 -12.23
C ASP A 176 -2.24 20.66 -11.28
N THR A 177 -3.26 19.81 -11.15
CA THR A 177 -3.25 18.59 -10.34
C THR A 177 -3.07 17.37 -11.23
N MET A 178 -1.98 16.63 -11.03
CA MET A 178 -1.74 15.36 -11.71
C MET A 178 -2.40 14.23 -10.93
N VAL A 179 -3.21 13.41 -11.60
CA VAL A 179 -3.83 12.24 -11.02
C VAL A 179 -3.25 10.98 -11.64
N THR A 180 -2.63 10.16 -10.79
CA THR A 180 -2.02 8.89 -11.16
C THR A 180 -2.84 7.75 -10.57
N LEU A 181 -3.32 6.85 -11.42
CA LEU A 181 -3.95 5.60 -11.02
C LEU A 181 -2.91 4.49 -11.01
N PHE A 182 -2.75 3.81 -9.88
CA PHE A 182 -1.87 2.64 -9.79
C PHE A 182 -2.70 1.38 -9.54
N GLU A 183 -2.42 0.35 -10.32
CA GLU A 183 -3.01 -0.97 -10.17
C GLU A 183 -2.01 -1.87 -9.46
N GLY A 184 -2.48 -2.63 -8.47
CA GLY A 184 -1.64 -3.59 -7.79
C GLY A 184 -2.43 -4.79 -7.28
N ARG A 185 -1.70 -5.87 -7.03
CA ARG A 185 -2.27 -7.10 -6.44
C ARG A 185 -2.16 -7.01 -4.93
N VAL A 186 -3.28 -7.16 -4.26
CA VAL A 186 -3.38 -7.02 -2.81
C VAL A 186 -3.41 -8.38 -2.15
N PHE A 187 -2.46 -8.63 -1.25
CA PHE A 187 -2.41 -9.82 -0.42
C PHE A 187 -2.55 -9.42 1.05
N ARG A 188 -3.37 -10.14 1.81
CA ARG A 188 -3.68 -9.80 3.20
C ARG A 188 -3.74 -11.05 4.08
N GLU A 189 -3.30 -10.92 5.32
CA GLU A 189 -3.55 -11.91 6.36
C GLU A 189 -5.04 -11.95 6.76
N ARG A 190 -5.64 -13.15 6.80
CA ARG A 190 -7.03 -13.31 7.28
C ARG A 190 -7.18 -12.97 8.76
N GLU A 191 -6.18 -13.37 9.53
CA GLU A 191 -6.03 -13.16 10.96
C GLU A 191 -4.54 -12.89 11.21
N PRO A 192 -4.15 -12.19 12.28
CA PRO A 192 -2.74 -11.92 12.58
C PRO A 192 -1.94 -13.23 12.60
N GLU A 193 -0.80 -13.26 11.89
CA GLU A 193 0.06 -14.46 11.76
C GLU A 193 -0.64 -15.67 11.10
N GLY A 194 -1.79 -15.44 10.47
CA GLY A 194 -2.64 -16.47 9.89
C GLY A 194 -2.38 -16.74 8.40
N SER A 195 -3.34 -17.39 7.76
CA SER A 195 -3.26 -17.64 6.31
C SER A 195 -3.43 -16.34 5.51
N VAL A 196 -2.64 -16.20 4.44
CA VAL A 196 -2.73 -15.07 3.50
C VAL A 196 -3.70 -15.38 2.38
N GLU A 197 -4.52 -14.39 2.01
CA GLU A 197 -5.40 -14.42 0.85
C GLU A 197 -5.06 -13.29 -0.13
N GLU A 198 -5.34 -13.52 -1.41
CA GLU A 198 -5.33 -12.47 -2.43
C GLU A 198 -6.73 -11.86 -2.53
N LEU A 199 -6.82 -10.53 -2.47
CA LEU A 199 -8.07 -9.81 -2.67
C LEU A 199 -8.29 -9.60 -4.16
N THR A 200 -9.43 -10.10 -4.64
CA THR A 200 -9.92 -9.90 -6.02
C THR A 200 -11.26 -9.19 -5.94
N PHE A 201 -11.44 -8.15 -6.75
CA PHE A 201 -12.60 -7.26 -6.75
C PHE A 201 -13.35 -7.36 -8.07
#